data_AF-A0A7Y8IGD4-F1
#
_entry.id   AF-A0A7Y8IGD4-F1
#
_cell.length_a   1.000
_cell.length_b   1.000
_cell.length_c   1.000
_cell.angle_alpha   90.00
_cell.angle_beta   90.00
_cell.angle_gamma   90.00
#
_symmetry.space_group_name_H-M   'P 1'
#
loop_
_entity.id
_entity.type
_entity.pdbx_description
1 polymer ?
#
loop_
_entity_poly.entity_id
_entity_poly.type
_entity_poly.pdbx_seq_one_letter_code
_entity_poly.pdbx_strand_id
1 'polypeptide(L)' 'MTDPKAQDSAIEEGEDQPAEAPPEQEPKRAVDLNLLFPGKEYDLNRLFPDEETRKLLYELRRNKRDIERFIRNLHVEEE' A
#
# COMPACT_ATOMS: atom_id res chain seq x y z
N MET A 1 47.94 -44.12 4.38
CA MET A 1 47.56 -43.30 3.23
C MET A 1 46.24 -42.63 3.58
N THR A 2 46.30 -41.30 3.74
CA THR A 2 45.26 -40.27 3.61
C THR A 2 43.93 -40.40 4.38
N ASP A 3 43.86 -39.50 5.36
CA ASP A 3 42.79 -38.73 6.01
C ASP A 3 41.29 -38.93 5.71
N PRO A 4 40.43 -38.66 6.73
CA PRO A 4 38.97 -38.62 6.66
C PRO A 4 38.48 -37.23 6.21
N LYS A 5 37.48 -37.17 5.31
CA LYS A 5 36.69 -35.94 5.09
C LYS A 5 35.37 -36.25 4.38
N ALA A 6 34.27 -36.14 5.12
CA ALA A 6 33.00 -35.69 4.57
C ALA A 6 32.38 -34.78 5.65
N GLN A 7 32.81 -33.52 5.57
CA GLN A 7 32.09 -32.39 6.15
C GLN A 7 30.92 -32.13 5.20
N ASP A 8 29.69 -32.31 5.68
CA ASP A 8 28.52 -31.64 5.12
C ASP A 8 27.90 -30.90 6.32
N SER A 9 28.37 -29.67 6.54
CA SER A 9 27.69 -28.45 6.12
C SER A 9 26.86 -27.92 7.28
N ALA A 10 27.55 -27.16 8.12
CA ALA A 10 26.92 -26.13 8.93
C ALA A 10 26.22 -25.16 7.99
N ILE A 11 24.91 -24.98 8.18
CA ILE A 11 24.21 -23.74 7.85
C ILE A 11 23.29 -23.46 9.04
N GLU A 12 23.91 -22.98 10.12
CA GLU A 12 23.26 -22.05 11.03
C GLU A 12 23.54 -20.65 10.46
N GLU A 13 22.49 -19.98 10.02
CA GLU A 13 22.32 -18.53 9.77
C GLU A 13 21.03 -18.47 8.91
N GLY A 14 19.90 -18.00 9.41
CA GLY A 14 19.75 -16.70 10.03
C GLY A 14 19.06 -15.84 8.99
N GLU A 15 17.74 -15.83 9.00
CA GLU A 15 16.91 -14.76 8.42
C GLU A 15 15.48 -14.99 8.93
N ASP A 16 15.31 -14.60 10.20
CA ASP A 16 14.03 -14.09 10.69
C ASP A 16 13.71 -12.89 9.78
N GLN A 17 13.09 -13.18 8.62
CA GLN A 17 12.55 -12.14 7.78
C GLN A 17 11.61 -11.34 8.68
N PRO A 18 11.83 -10.03 8.89
CA PRO A 18 10.78 -9.22 9.46
C PRO A 18 9.63 -9.35 8.48
N ALA A 19 8.64 -10.17 8.83
CA ALA A 19 7.36 -10.24 8.15
C ALA A 19 6.93 -8.80 7.99
N GLU A 20 6.92 -8.34 6.74
CA GLU A 20 6.58 -6.99 6.33
C GLU A 20 5.32 -6.61 7.11
N ALA A 21 5.48 -5.72 8.09
CA ALA A 21 4.41 -5.37 8.98
C ALA A 21 3.23 -4.93 8.09
N PRO A 22 2.02 -5.50 8.25
CA PRO A 22 0.87 -5.05 7.48
C PRO A 22 0.79 -3.53 7.65
N PRO A 23 0.58 -2.77 6.56
CA PRO A 23 0.61 -1.32 6.62
C PRO A 23 -0.29 -0.90 7.78
N GLU A 24 0.32 -0.24 8.76
CA GLU A 24 -0.32 0.20 9.99
C GLU A 24 -1.69 0.74 9.61
N GLN A 25 -2.75 0.08 10.08
CA GLN A 25 -4.11 0.55 9.86
C GLN A 25 -4.20 1.87 10.60
N GLU A 26 -3.88 2.95 9.89
CA GLU A 26 -4.03 4.32 10.36
C GLU A 26 -5.40 4.41 11.03
N PRO A 27 -5.50 5.02 12.23
CA PRO A 27 -6.73 5.03 13.01
C PRO A 27 -7.86 5.44 12.08
N LYS A 28 -8.88 4.57 11.94
CA LYS A 28 -9.98 4.64 10.98
C LYS A 28 -10.67 6.02 11.05
N ARG A 29 -10.05 7.04 10.46
CA ARG A 29 -10.67 8.35 10.29
C ARG A 29 -11.79 8.07 9.30
N ALA A 30 -13.02 8.27 9.76
CA ALA A 30 -14.19 8.09 8.92
C ALA A 30 -13.98 8.91 7.65
N VAL A 31 -13.91 8.23 6.51
CA VAL A 31 -13.71 8.88 5.22
C VAL A 31 -14.97 9.70 4.92
N ASP A 32 -14.79 11.01 4.71
CA ASP A 32 -15.86 11.92 4.31
C ASP A 32 -15.85 12.09 2.78
N LEU A 33 -16.82 11.46 2.11
CA LEU A 33 -16.92 11.50 0.66
C LEU A 33 -17.27 12.89 0.12
N ASN A 34 -18.00 13.71 0.88
CA ASN A 34 -18.37 15.06 0.43
C ASN A 34 -17.15 16.00 0.40
N LEU A 35 -16.19 15.77 1.30
CA LEU A 35 -14.90 16.48 1.28
C LEU A 35 -13.98 15.97 0.17
N LEU A 36 -14.00 14.66 -0.12
CA LEU A 36 -13.18 14.08 -1.19
C LEU A 36 -13.68 14.46 -2.59
N PHE A 37 -14.99 14.55 -2.75
CA PHE A 37 -15.68 14.82 -4.02
C PHE A 37 -16.63 16.02 -3.87
N PRO A 38 -16.09 17.24 -3.73
CA PRO A 38 -16.91 18.43 -3.61
C PRO A 38 -17.70 18.70 -4.92
N GLY A 39 -18.83 19.40 -4.80
CA GLY A 39 -19.64 19.82 -5.95
C GLY A 39 -20.57 18.74 -6.50
N LYS A 40 -20.80 17.64 -5.77
CA LYS A 40 -21.89 16.72 -6.07
C LYS A 40 -23.19 17.28 -5.49
N GLU A 41 -24.26 17.19 -6.28
CA GLU A 41 -25.60 17.64 -5.86
C GLU A 41 -26.21 16.75 -4.77
N TYR A 42 -25.63 15.57 -4.54
CA TYR A 42 -26.08 14.58 -3.57
C TYR A 42 -25.06 14.39 -2.45
N ASP A 43 -25.57 14.14 -1.24
CA ASP A 43 -24.77 13.78 -0.08
C ASP A 43 -24.23 12.35 -0.22
N LEU A 44 -22.97 12.23 -0.59
CA LEU A 44 -22.32 10.95 -0.83
C LEU A 44 -22.18 10.12 0.44
N ASN A 45 -22.06 10.77 1.61
CA ASN A 45 -22.01 10.04 2.88
C ASN A 45 -23.37 9.38 3.22
N ARG A 46 -24.48 9.93 2.71
CA ARG A 46 -25.80 9.29 2.82
C ARG A 46 -26.01 8.19 1.80
N LEU A 47 -25.50 8.36 0.58
CA LEU A 47 -25.62 7.35 -0.47
C LEU A 47 -24.75 6.12 -0.19
N PHE A 48 -23.59 6.33 0.43
CA PHE A 48 -22.64 5.27 0.78
C PHE A 48 -22.34 5.33 2.29
N PRO A 49 -23.26 4.87 3.15
CA PRO A 49 -23.04 4.84 4.60
C PRO A 49 -21.95 3.83 4.99
N ASP A 50 -21.75 2.80 4.16
CA ASP A 50 -20.81 1.71 4.39
C ASP A 50 -19.37 2.22 4.45
N GLU A 51 -18.66 1.89 5.54
CA GLU A 51 -17.29 2.34 5.76
C GLU A 51 -16.33 1.76 4.70
N GLU A 52 -16.54 0.50 4.30
CA GLU A 52 -15.71 -0.19 3.30
C GLU A 52 -15.77 0.50 1.94
N THR A 53 -16.97 0.86 1.47
CA THR A 53 -17.15 1.59 0.22
C THR A 53 -16.49 2.96 0.27
N ARG A 54 -16.61 3.67 1.41
CA ARG A 54 -15.96 4.98 1.57
C ARG A 54 -14.44 4.87 1.51
N LYS A 55 -13.86 3.85 2.15
CA LYS A 55 -12.42 3.55 2.06
C LYS A 55 -11.99 3.19 0.65
N LEU A 56 -12.75 2.34 -0.04
CA LEU A 56 -12.46 1.99 -1.43
C LEU A 56 -12.39 3.24 -2.32
N LEU A 57 -13.37 4.13 -2.21
CA LEU A 57 -13.38 5.39 -2.98
C LEU A 57 -12.21 6.31 -2.64
N TYR A 58 -11.77 6.34 -1.38
CA TYR A 58 -10.57 7.05 -0.96
C TYR A 58 -9.31 6.47 -1.58
N GLU A 59 -9.13 5.15 -1.52
CA GLU A 59 -7.96 4.47 -2.08
C GLU A 59 -7.88 4.60 -3.60
N LEU A 60 -9.01 4.49 -4.30
CA LEU A 60 -9.07 4.72 -5.76
C LEU A 60 -8.62 6.14 -6.12
N ARG A 61 -9.05 7.15 -5.35
CA ARG A 61 -8.62 8.54 -5.56
C ARG A 61 -7.12 8.71 -5.30
N ARG A 62 -6.60 8.11 -4.23
CA ARG A 62 -5.17 8.13 -3.88
C ARG A 62 -4.34 7.48 -4.99
N ASN A 63 -4.73 6.29 -5.43
CA ASN A 63 -4.08 5.55 -6.50
C ASN A 63 -4.04 6.35 -7.81
N LYS A 64 -5.15 6.96 -8.22
CA LYS A 64 -5.18 7.84 -9.40
C LYS A 64 -4.15 8.97 -9.30
N ARG A 65 -4.11 9.69 -8.16
CA ARG A 65 -3.15 10.78 -7.93
C ARG A 65 -1.70 10.27 -7.97
N ASP A 66 -1.45 9.10 -7.42
CA ASP A 66 -0.12 8.50 -7.39
C ASP A 66 0.34 8.09 -8.79
N ILE A 67 -0.55 7.52 -9.62
CA ILE A 67 -0.29 7.24 -11.03
C ILE A 67 -0.02 8.53 -11.80
N GLU A 68 -0.84 9.57 -11.63
CA GLU A 68 -0.62 10.87 -12.27
C GLU A 68 0.72 11.49 -11.87
N ARG A 69 1.13 11.35 -10.60
CA ARG A 69 2.45 11.79 -10.12
C ARG A 69 3.56 10.99 -10.77
N PHE A 70 3.42 9.67 -10.83
CA PHE A 70 4.40 8.78 -11.45
C PHE A 70 4.60 9.11 -12.94
N ILE A 71 3.50 9.27 -13.69
CA ILE A 71 3.55 9.65 -15.10
C ILE A 71 4.23 11.02 -15.28
N ARG A 72 3.91 12.01 -14.44
CA ARG A 72 4.59 13.31 -14.50
C ARG A 72 6.09 13.19 -14.25
N ASN A 73 6.50 12.38 -13.28
CA ASN A 73 7.91 12.18 -12.97
C ASN A 73 8.66 11.48 -14.11
N LEU A 74 8.05 10.49 -14.77
CA LEU A 74 8.66 9.84 -15.95
C LEU A 74 8.91 10.83 -17.09
N HIS A 75 7.95 11.71 -17.40
CA HIS A 75 8.14 12.73 -18.44
C HIS A 75 9.22 13.77 -18.09
N VAL A 76 9.54 13.95 -16.79
CA VAL A 76 10.59 14.89 -16.35
C VAL A 76 12.00 14.28 -16.49
N GLU A 77 12.12 12.95 -16.54
CA GLU A 77 13.42 12.26 -16.66
C GLU A 77 13.89 12.08 -18.12
N GLU A 78 13.06 12.41 -19.11
CA GLU A 78 13.38 12.28 -20.54
C GLU A 78 13.90 13.60 -21.21
N GLU A 79 14.12 14.68 -20.44
CA GLU A 79 14.74 15.95 -20.88
C GLU A 79 16.09 16.23 -20.19
#